data_AF-A0A3M1IXQ8-F1
#
_entry.id   AF-A0A3M1IXQ8-F1
#
_cell.length_a   1.000
_cell.length_b   1.000
_cell.length_c   1.000
_cell.angle_alpha   90.00
_cell.angle_beta   90.00
_cell.angle_gamma   90.00
#
_symmetry.space_group_name_H-M   'P 1'
#
loop_
_entity.id
_entity.type
_entity.pdbx_description
1 polymer ?
#
loop_
_entity_poly.entity_id
_entity_poly.type
_entity_poly.pdbx_seq_one_letter_code
_entity_poly.pdbx_strand_id
1 'polypeptide(L)'
;RNVRVLAIGQLIEQKDGKKVANGKTATLELTPRQAETLALAQSMGDISLSLRSLSDFNPNGKSGPEQAENPFGSNRGATVKLLKYSVPSRAYGIN
;
A
#
# COMPACT_ATOMS: atom_id res chain seq x y z
N ARG A 1 -1.78 13.21 9.46
CA ARG A 1 -3.04 12.76 10.10
C ARG A 1 -3.97 12.26 8.99
N ASN A 2 -4.69 11.15 9.20
CA ASN A 2 -5.61 10.62 8.19
C ASN A 2 -6.92 11.41 8.18
N VAL A 3 -7.48 11.63 6.99
CA VAL A 3 -8.79 12.23 6.75
C VAL A 3 -9.55 11.32 5.80
N ARG A 4 -10.86 11.14 6.04
CA ARG A 4 -11.68 10.28 5.20
C ARG A 4 -12.08 11.00 3.92
N VAL A 5 -11.99 10.29 2.80
CA VAL A 5 -12.44 10.75 1.49
C VAL A 5 -13.86 10.22 1.26
N LEU A 6 -14.79 11.11 0.89
CA LEU A 6 -16.18 10.76 0.55
C LEU A 6 -16.34 10.45 -0.94
N ALA A 7 -15.67 11.22 -1.80
CA ALA A 7 -15.72 11.04 -3.23
C ALA A 7 -14.39 11.43 -3.89
N ILE A 8 -14.09 10.78 -5.01
CA ILE A 8 -13.02 11.18 -5.92
C ILE A 8 -13.66 11.56 -7.25
N GLY A 9 -13.42 12.79 -7.71
CA GLY A 9 -13.74 13.22 -9.06
C GLY A 9 -12.82 12.52 -10.03
N GLN A 10 -13.30 11.43 -10.63
CA GLN A 10 -12.58 10.67 -11.66
C GLN A 10 -13.00 11.16 -13.04
N LEU A 11 -12.04 11.57 -13.85
CA LEU A 11 -12.24 11.63 -15.28
C LEU A 11 -11.84 10.25 -15.84
N ILE A 12 -12.71 9.64 -16.64
CA ILE A 12 -12.42 8.37 -17.29
C ILE A 12 -11.83 8.71 -18.65
N GLU A 13 -10.52 8.55 -18.80
CA GLU A 13 -9.83 8.70 -20.07
C GLU A 13 -9.57 7.33 -20.68
N GLN A 14 -9.73 7.21 -22.00
CA GLN A 14 -9.36 6.01 -22.74
C GLN A 14 -7.99 6.25 -23.37
N LYS A 15 -6.95 5.73 -22.73
CA LYS A 15 -5.59 5.78 -23.25
C LYS A 15 -5.19 4.37 -23.68
N ASP A 16 -4.77 4.21 -24.93
CA ASP A 16 -4.33 2.92 -25.50
C ASP A 16 -5.35 1.79 -25.31
N GLY A 17 -6.64 2.10 -25.47
CA GLY A 17 -7.73 1.13 -25.29
C GLY A 17 -8.04 0.74 -23.84
N LYS A 18 -7.29 1.27 -22.86
CA LYS A 18 -7.52 1.03 -21.42
C LYS A 18 -8.21 2.25 -20.80
N LYS A 19 -9.26 2.00 -20.02
CA LYS A 19 -9.91 3.02 -19.19
C LYS A 19 -8.99 3.31 -18.00
N VAL A 20 -8.41 4.50 -17.97
CA VAL A 20 -7.61 5.00 -16.85
C VAL A 20 -8.44 6.06 -16.14
N ALA A 21 -8.71 5.84 -14.85
CA ALA A 21 -9.36 6.84 -14.01
C ALA A 21 -8.28 7.73 -13.37
N ASN A 22 -8.21 9.00 -13.78
CA ASN A 22 -7.35 10.00 -13.13
C ASN A 22 -8.19 10.84 -12.17
N GLY A 23 -8.07 10.56 -10.86
CA GLY A 23 -8.73 11.34 -9.82
C GLY A 23 -7.93 12.58 -9.46
N LYS A 24 -8.28 13.76 -9.98
CA LYS A 24 -7.60 15.04 -9.65
C LYS A 24 -8.25 15.79 -8.48
N THR A 25 -9.53 15.53 -8.21
CA THR A 25 -10.31 16.25 -7.20
C THR A 25 -10.88 15.26 -6.20
N ALA A 26 -10.96 15.63 -4.93
CA ALA A 26 -11.51 14.81 -3.86
C ALA A 26 -12.44 15.63 -2.96
N THR A 27 -13.50 15.00 -2.46
CA THR A 27 -14.38 15.56 -1.42
C THR A 27 -14.06 14.88 -0.10
N LEU A 28 -13.76 15.66 0.94
CA LEU A 28 -13.27 15.18 2.24
C LEU A 28 -14.34 15.31 3.33
N GLU A 29 -14.38 14.35 4.25
CA GLU A 29 -15.16 14.43 5.49
C GLU A 29 -14.31 15.14 6.56
N LEU A 30 -14.72 16.33 6.97
CA LEU A 30 -13.96 17.21 7.87
C LEU A 30 -14.85 17.71 9.01
N THR A 31 -14.25 17.90 10.18
CA THR A 31 -14.84 18.74 11.23
C THR A 31 -14.61 20.23 10.93
N PRO A 32 -15.40 21.17 11.50
CA PRO A 32 -15.22 22.60 11.27
C PRO A 32 -13.77 23.08 11.54
N ARG A 33 -13.20 22.67 12.68
CA ARG A 33 -11.82 22.99 13.04
C ARG A 33 -10.78 22.46 12.04
N GLN A 34 -11.01 21.27 11.46
CA GLN A 34 -10.12 20.71 10.43
C GLN A 34 -10.23 21.49 9.13
N ALA A 35 -11.44 21.90 8.74
CA ALA A 35 -11.65 22.71 7.54
C ALA A 35 -10.96 24.07 7.65
N GLU A 36 -11.07 24.75 8.79
CA GLU A 36 -10.35 26.01 9.07
C GLU A 36 -8.83 25.83 8.96
N THR A 37 -8.30 24.76 9.56
CA THR A 37 -6.86 24.46 9.49
C THR A 37 -6.39 24.20 8.06
N LEU A 38 -7.19 23.47 7.27
CA LEU A 38 -6.88 23.17 5.87
C LEU A 38 -6.91 24.45 5.02
N ALA A 39 -7.93 25.28 5.19
CA ALA A 39 -8.07 26.55 4.48
C ALA A 39 -6.94 27.52 4.83
N LEU A 40 -6.57 27.61 6.12
CA LEU A 40 -5.41 28.39 6.55
C LEU A 40 -4.12 27.89 5.91
N ALA A 41 -3.86 26.57 5.97
CA ALA A 41 -2.67 25.97 5.36
C ALA A 41 -2.59 26.26 3.86
N GLN A 42 -3.72 26.18 3.15
CA GLN A 42 -3.80 26.52 1.73
C GLN A 42 -3.58 28.01 1.44
N SER A 43 -4.02 28.91 2.33
CA SER A 43 -3.74 30.35 2.19
C SER A 43 -2.27 30.70 2.41
N MET A 44 -1.54 29.87 3.17
CA MET A 44 -0.11 30.05 3.43
C MET A 44 0.77 29.48 2.32
N GLY A 45 0.23 28.60 1.46
CA GLY A 45 0.95 28.00 0.34
C GLY A 45 0.28 26.74 -0.19
N ASP A 46 0.99 26.03 -1.07
CA ASP A 46 0.47 24.80 -1.67
C ASP A 46 0.51 23.61 -0.71
N ILE A 47 -0.60 22.88 -0.65
CA ILE A 47 -0.71 21.63 0.08
C ILE A 47 -0.70 20.45 -0.89
N SER A 48 0.09 19.43 -0.56
CA SER A 48 0.10 18.16 -1.30
C SER A 48 -0.55 17.08 -0.46
N LEU A 49 -1.54 16.40 -1.05
CA LEU A 49 -2.28 15.32 -0.43
C LEU A 49 -2.01 14.03 -1.21
N SER A 50 -1.84 12.92 -0.51
CA SER A 50 -1.70 11.60 -1.11
C SER A 50 -2.83 10.68 -0.66
N LEU A 51 -3.38 9.93 -1.60
CA LEU A 51 -4.35 8.90 -1.30
C LEU A 51 -3.62 7.68 -0.74
N ARG A 52 -4.05 7.24 0.45
CA ARG A 52 -3.59 5.98 1.04
C ARG A 52 -4.51 4.85 0.60
N SER A 53 -3.94 3.71 0.26
CA SER A 53 -4.70 2.50 -0.04
C SER A 53 -5.60 2.12 1.13
N LEU A 54 -6.82 1.66 0.84
CA LEU A 54 -7.74 1.13 1.85
C LEU A 54 -7.17 -0.13 2.52
N SER A 55 -6.36 -0.91 1.79
CA SER A 55 -5.71 -2.11 2.34
C SER A 55 -4.69 -1.78 3.44
N ASP A 56 -4.09 -0.60 3.38
CA ASP A 56 -3.08 -0.15 4.35
C ASP A 56 -3.70 0.70 5.48
N PHE A 57 -5.02 0.88 5.46
CA PHE A 57 -5.73 1.68 6.44
C PHE A 57 -6.07 0.84 7.68
N ASN A 58 -5.17 0.85 8.66
CA ASN A 58 -5.45 0.32 9.99
C ASN A 58 -6.00 1.45 10.90
N PRO A 59 -7.30 1.43 11.27
CA PRO A 59 -7.92 2.47 12.09
C PRO A 59 -7.30 2.57 13.50
N ASN A 60 -6.59 1.53 13.95
CA ASN A 60 -5.98 1.45 15.28
C ASN A 60 -4.49 1.83 15.30
N GLY A 61 -3.96 2.44 14.23
CA GLY A 61 -2.71 3.21 14.31
C GLY A 61 -1.47 2.44 14.80
N LYS A 62 -1.34 1.17 14.47
CA LYS A 62 -0.03 0.48 14.48
C LYS A 62 0.53 0.47 13.07
N SER A 63 1.09 1.60 12.65
CA SER A 63 1.86 1.68 11.42
C SER A 63 3.34 1.50 11.75
N GLY A 64 3.76 0.24 11.70
CA GLY A 64 5.14 -0.23 11.62
C GLY A 64 5.09 -1.67 11.11
N PRO A 65 6.14 -2.19 10.45
CA PRO A 65 6.27 -3.62 10.24
C PRO A 65 6.52 -4.28 11.61
N GLU A 66 5.48 -4.43 12.42
CA GLU A 66 5.55 -5.18 13.67
C GLU A 66 5.39 -6.67 13.30
N GLN A 67 6.51 -7.38 13.42
CA GLN A 67 6.65 -8.83 13.32
C GLN A 67 6.56 -9.37 11.89
N ALA A 68 7.64 -9.15 11.12
CA ALA A 68 8.20 -10.27 10.39
C ALA A 68 8.58 -11.31 11.45
N GLU A 69 7.65 -12.23 11.72
CA GLU A 69 7.91 -13.44 12.49
C GLU A 69 9.18 -14.04 11.91
N ASN A 70 10.24 -14.12 12.71
CA ASN A 70 11.51 -14.71 12.31
C ASN A 70 11.22 -16.07 11.66
N PRO A 71 11.37 -16.24 10.33
CA PRO A 71 11.11 -17.53 9.69
C PRO A 71 12.21 -18.55 10.03
N PHE A 72 13.18 -18.16 10.86
CA PHE A 72 14.33 -18.94 11.29
C PHE A 72 14.45 -19.01 12.82
N GLY A 73 13.32 -19.18 13.51
CA GLY A 73 13.30 -19.65 14.89
C GLY A 73 14.04 -20.99 14.98
N SER A 74 14.99 -21.07 15.91
CA SER A 74 16.02 -22.10 16.10
C SER A 74 15.50 -23.54 16.27
N ASN A 75 15.01 -24.15 15.20
CA ASN A 75 14.87 -25.61 15.12
C ASN A 75 16.06 -26.18 14.34
N ARG A 76 16.96 -26.82 15.10
CA ARG A 76 18.09 -27.59 14.59
C ARG A 76 17.54 -28.71 13.70
N GLY A 77 17.62 -28.57 12.38
CA GLY A 77 17.38 -29.69 11.47
C GLY A 77 16.87 -29.38 10.06
N ALA A 78 16.55 -28.14 9.71
CA ALA A 78 16.04 -27.83 8.37
C ALA A 78 17.17 -27.41 7.40
N THR A 79 17.69 -28.37 6.61
CA THR A 79 18.54 -28.09 5.45
C THR A 79 17.71 -27.40 4.36
N VAL A 80 17.94 -26.10 4.13
CA VAL A 80 17.28 -25.38 3.02
C VAL A 80 18.19 -25.44 1.79
N LYS A 81 17.76 -26.17 0.75
CA LYS A 81 18.45 -26.30 -0.54
C LYS A 81 17.83 -25.32 -1.54
N LEU A 82 18.58 -24.26 -1.89
CA LEU A 82 18.19 -23.32 -2.94
C LEU A 82 18.57 -23.91 -4.32
N LEU A 83 17.60 -24.01 -5.23
CA LEU A 83 17.83 -24.34 -6.63
C LEU A 83 17.52 -23.11 -7.48
N LYS A 84 18.57 -22.40 -7.89
CA LYS A 84 18.50 -21.28 -8.84
C LYS A 84 19.00 -21.78 -10.20
N TYR A 85 18.07 -21.99 -11.13
CA TYR A 85 18.27 -22.21 -12.57
C TYR A 85 19.46 -23.08 -13.00
N SER A 86 19.23 -24.38 -13.23
CA SER A 86 19.63 -25.13 -14.45
C SER A 86 19.52 -26.67 -14.24
N VAL A 87 18.80 -27.30 -15.18
CA VAL A 87 18.61 -28.74 -15.50
C VAL A 87 18.27 -29.72 -14.35
N PRO A 88 17.06 -30.31 -14.34
CA PRO A 88 16.75 -31.42 -13.43
C PRO A 88 17.46 -32.70 -13.89
N SER A 89 18.54 -33.10 -13.22
CA SER A 89 19.06 -34.46 -13.37
C SER A 89 18.39 -35.37 -12.34
N ARG A 90 17.51 -36.25 -12.82
CA ARG A 90 16.91 -37.33 -12.02
C ARG A 90 17.96 -38.42 -11.83
N ALA A 91 18.50 -38.57 -10.63
CA ALA A 91 19.29 -39.73 -10.27
C ALA A 91 18.36 -40.80 -9.66
N TYR A 92 18.20 -41.91 -10.39
CA TYR A 92 17.61 -43.15 -9.93
C TYR A 92 18.62 -43.88 -9.03
N GLY A 93 18.19 -44.41 -7.89
CA GLY A 93 18.99 -45.27 -7.04
C GLY A 93 18.07 -46.15 -6.20
N ILE A 94 18.06 -47.43 -6.51
CA ILE A 94 17.25 -48.51 -5.94
C ILE A 94 17.91 -49.08 -4.67
N ASN A 95 17.05 -49.43 -3.69
CA ASN A 95 17.27 -50.14 -2.42
C ASN A 95 18.15 -49.45 -1.36
#